data_AF-F0Z631-F1
#
_entry.id   AF-F0Z631-F1
#
_cell.length_a   1.000
_cell.length_b   1.000
_cell.length_c   1.000
_cell.angle_alpha   90.00
_cell.angle_beta   90.00
_cell.angle_gamma   90.00
#
_symmetry.space_group_name_H-M   'P 1'
#
loop_
_entity.id
_entity.type
_entity.pdbx_description
1 polymer ?
#
loop_
_entity_poly.entity_id
_entity_poly.type
_entity_poly.pdbx_seq_one_letter_code
_entity_poly.pdbx_strand_id
1 'polypeptide(L)'
;MNNTNDNLFFSVWRNKYLLSEIQRHHRLYNENKKIVIDKSMNQLRNHPYRRYATKIIVSVNEPLEPHGLVIPYGTKEIHFKGLFCIPINAGDIPATVTSLYFGKNQQTNIQALSILNIIKLQCHNFQIINANMLPPSLTSLTMGTEQVINVGTFPNSLIDLSLYQFNKIIIPGSFGSIVKLYLHSYDQPLKAGDLPVTCKVLFMGQYNQPLQPNVLPPHLEILTLPRLMHSISHGVLPESIIKLNIFHIEQPNILSSLKSLKTLKIYSFDKEISIDTFPHSIETLKLTLFTKVLKPNVLPPSLTKLCLFYYNNPLVPHVIPPNLQQLELQSYDCNLGKNLFPNSLKSILLSNYRRNLLENDLPSSITELDFGERGPNKLGANSIPSSVKVLKLPLNYNQPLQVGIIPNSVADLTLPSQYNHPLQVGISPESLIRLNFGYYFSQPFDPNTINIPQSVTQIKLPKSYPHLIPPYLYKKLDKK
;
A
#
# COMPACT_ATOMS: atom_id res chain seq x y z
N MET A 1 55.95 34.97 14.13
CA MET A 1 55.79 33.59 13.65
C MET A 1 54.31 33.28 13.61
N ASN A 2 53.76 33.06 12.42
CA ASN A 2 52.33 32.89 12.19
C ASN A 2 51.84 31.63 12.90
N ASN A 3 50.87 31.80 13.80
CA ASN A 3 50.23 30.74 14.57
C ASN A 3 49.20 29.95 13.74
N THR A 4 49.50 29.74 12.45
CA THR A 4 48.60 29.16 11.46
C THR A 4 48.35 27.67 11.69
N ASN A 5 49.33 26.95 12.24
CA ASN A 5 49.23 25.51 12.48
C ASN A 5 48.35 25.20 13.71
N ASP A 6 48.47 25.97 14.79
CA ASP A 6 47.63 25.78 15.97
C ASP A 6 46.18 26.15 15.67
N ASN A 7 45.96 27.25 14.94
CA ASN A 7 44.63 27.64 14.49
C ASN A 7 44.00 26.58 13.57
N LEU A 8 44.78 25.95 12.69
CA LEU A 8 44.31 24.85 11.84
C LEU A 8 44.00 23.60 12.66
N PHE A 9 44.85 23.23 13.63
CA PHE A 9 44.64 22.09 14.51
C PHE A 9 43.34 22.23 15.33
N PHE A 10 43.15 23.36 16.01
CA PHE A 10 41.92 23.60 16.79
C PHE A 10 40.68 23.63 15.91
N SER A 11 40.79 24.14 14.68
CA SER A 11 39.69 24.12 13.69
C SER A 11 39.33 22.69 13.28
N VAL A 12 40.31 21.85 12.96
CA VAL A 12 40.10 20.45 12.57
C VAL A 12 39.56 19.63 13.75
N TRP A 13 40.12 19.80 14.95
CA TRP A 13 39.67 19.12 16.16
C TRP A 13 38.23 19.51 16.51
N ARG A 14 37.91 20.81 16.52
CA ARG A 14 36.56 21.31 16.75
C ARG A 14 35.57 20.73 15.74
N ASN A 15 35.93 20.69 14.45
CA ASN A 15 35.08 20.12 13.41
C ASN A 15 34.84 18.63 13.60
N LYS A 16 35.87 17.84 13.96
CA LYS A 16 35.71 16.40 14.26
C LYS A 16 34.84 16.17 15.50
N TYR A 17 35.03 16.97 16.55
CA TYR A 17 34.21 16.90 17.76
C TYR A 17 32.74 17.24 17.45
N LEU A 18 32.49 18.35 16.75
CA LEU A 18 31.15 18.76 16.34
C LEU A 18 30.49 17.69 15.46
N LEU A 19 31.22 17.10 14.51
CA LEU A 19 30.70 16.02 13.68
C LEU A 19 30.31 14.80 14.52
N SER A 20 31.14 14.41 15.49
CA SER A 20 30.84 13.32 16.41
C SER A 20 29.60 13.60 17.25
N GLU A 21 29.46 14.82 17.78
CA GLU A 21 28.28 15.22 18.56
C GLU A 21 27.01 15.29 17.71
N ILE A 22 27.09 15.81 16.48
CA ILE A 22 25.97 15.80 15.53
C ILE A 22 25.55 14.35 15.24
N GLN A 23 26.49 13.46 14.96
CA GLN A 23 26.20 12.05 14.72
C GLN A 23 25.58 11.37 15.95
N ARG A 24 26.08 11.68 17.15
CA ARG A 24 25.53 11.17 18.41
C ARG A 24 24.09 11.63 18.61
N HIS A 25 23.81 12.91 18.45
CA HIS A 25 22.46 13.47 18.58
C HIS A 25 21.52 12.98 17.47
N HIS A 26 22.02 12.76 16.25
CA HIS A 26 21.25 12.18 15.17
C HIS A 26 20.87 10.71 15.46
N ARG A 27 21.77 9.92 16.06
CA ARG A 27 21.44 8.57 16.54
C ARG A 27 20.38 8.61 17.63
N LEU A 28 20.58 9.43 18.67
CA LEU A 28 19.61 9.59 19.76
C LEU A 28 18.24 10.05 19.26
N TYR A 29 18.19 10.99 18.31
CA TYR A 29 16.94 11.39 17.68
C TYR A 29 16.26 10.21 16.99
N ASN A 30 16.99 9.45 16.16
CA ASN A 30 16.39 8.33 15.44
C ASN A 30 15.88 7.22 16.37
N GLU A 31 16.57 6.97 17.48
CA GLU A 31 16.18 6.00 18.50
C GLU A 31 14.98 6.46 19.33
N ASN A 32 14.86 7.76 19.59
CA ASN A 32 13.91 8.31 20.58
C ASN A 32 12.84 9.24 20.00
N LYS A 33 12.77 9.42 18.67
CA LYS A 33 11.75 10.25 18.01
C LYS A 33 10.32 9.77 18.24
N LYS A 34 10.15 8.49 18.61
CA LYS A 34 8.88 7.87 18.95
C LYS A 34 8.96 7.28 20.35
N ILE A 35 8.11 7.75 21.25
CA ILE A 35 7.97 7.19 22.60
C ILE A 35 6.61 6.51 22.74
N VAL A 36 6.61 5.31 23.32
CA VAL A 36 5.39 4.55 23.60
C VAL A 36 5.24 4.41 25.11
N ILE A 37 4.05 4.76 25.60
CA ILE A 37 3.64 4.70 26.99
C ILE A 37 2.58 3.61 27.08
N ASP A 38 2.91 2.51 27.74
CA ASP A 38 2.07 1.31 27.83
C ASP A 38 1.85 0.80 29.26
N LYS A 39 2.62 1.30 30.23
CA LYS A 39 2.50 0.97 31.65
C LYS A 39 2.08 2.16 32.50
N SER A 40 2.77 3.29 32.38
CA SER A 40 2.48 4.51 33.15
C SER A 40 3.09 5.75 32.53
N MET A 41 2.51 6.94 32.75
CA MET A 41 3.08 8.23 32.30
C MET A 41 4.48 8.50 32.87
N ASN A 42 4.89 7.80 33.95
CA ASN A 42 6.26 7.80 34.44
C ASN A 42 7.29 7.38 33.37
N GLN A 43 6.88 6.55 32.41
CA GLN A 43 7.73 6.18 31.27
C GLN A 43 8.11 7.39 30.42
N LEU A 44 7.27 8.43 30.34
CA LEU A 44 7.60 9.65 29.63
C LEU A 44 8.31 10.67 30.55
N ARG A 45 7.87 10.79 31.82
CA ARG A 45 8.49 11.70 32.81
C ARG A 45 9.98 11.42 32.99
N ASN A 46 10.32 10.14 33.15
CA ASN A 46 11.66 9.71 33.50
C ASN A 46 12.52 9.34 32.28
N HIS A 47 12.01 9.54 31.07
CA HIS A 47 12.73 9.17 29.86
C HIS A 47 13.89 10.16 29.60
N PRO A 48 15.16 9.70 29.63
CA PRO A 48 16.33 10.58 29.59
C PRO A 48 16.41 11.40 28.31
N TYR A 49 15.88 10.86 27.21
CA TYR A 49 15.92 11.46 25.88
C TYR A 49 14.56 11.99 25.40
N ARG A 50 13.61 12.25 26.31
CA ARG A 50 12.24 12.66 25.92
C ARG A 50 12.19 13.88 25.00
N ARG A 51 13.16 14.79 25.10
CA ARG A 51 13.22 16.01 24.26
C ARG A 51 13.36 15.72 22.76
N TYR A 52 13.79 14.52 22.35
CA TYR A 52 13.82 14.11 20.94
C TYR A 52 12.47 13.61 20.41
N ALA A 53 11.49 13.37 21.29
CA ALA A 53 10.21 12.81 20.89
C ALA A 53 9.45 13.80 19.98
N THR A 54 9.15 13.33 18.78
CA THR A 54 8.26 14.02 17.82
C THR A 54 6.90 13.35 17.74
N LYS A 55 6.82 12.07 18.13
CA LYS A 55 5.61 11.25 18.19
C LYS A 55 5.50 10.58 19.55
N ILE A 56 4.35 10.74 20.21
CA ILE A 56 4.05 10.08 21.48
C ILE A 56 2.84 9.19 21.30
N ILE A 57 2.91 7.96 21.81
CA ILE A 57 1.80 7.02 21.82
C ILE A 57 1.44 6.73 23.27
N VAL A 58 0.25 7.15 23.69
CA VAL A 58 -0.30 6.96 25.02
C VAL A 58 -1.28 5.80 24.98
N SER A 59 -0.97 4.73 25.71
CA SER A 59 -1.82 3.52 25.81
C SER A 59 -2.27 3.23 27.24
N VAL A 60 -2.11 4.21 28.14
CA VAL A 60 -2.46 4.12 29.55
C VAL A 60 -3.63 5.04 29.85
N ASN A 61 -4.39 4.77 30.91
CA ASN A 61 -5.49 5.62 31.35
C ASN A 61 -5.08 6.52 32.52
N GLU A 62 -4.05 7.33 32.32
CA GLU A 62 -3.54 8.29 33.32
C GLU A 62 -3.69 9.73 32.81
N PRO A 63 -4.00 10.71 33.67
CA PRO A 63 -4.25 12.09 33.24
C PRO A 63 -2.98 12.72 32.64
N LEU A 64 -3.19 13.60 31.67
CA LEU A 64 -2.13 14.51 31.23
C LEU A 64 -1.90 15.53 32.35
N GLU A 65 -0.64 15.80 32.69
CA GLU A 65 -0.34 16.83 33.68
C GLU A 65 -0.66 18.23 33.13
N PRO A 66 -1.15 19.15 33.97
CA PRO A 66 -1.47 20.50 33.55
C PRO A 66 -0.27 21.19 32.86
N HIS A 67 -0.56 22.04 31.88
CA HIS A 67 0.40 22.92 31.18
C HIS A 67 1.40 22.20 30.25
N GLY A 68 1.17 20.93 29.91
CA GLY A 68 1.98 20.23 28.92
C GLY A 68 3.45 20.00 29.35
N LEU A 69 3.80 20.15 30.65
CA LEU A 69 5.17 20.02 31.16
C LEU A 69 5.80 18.64 30.87
N VAL A 70 4.96 17.60 30.79
CA VAL A 70 5.38 16.24 30.47
C VAL A 70 5.63 16.05 28.98
N ILE A 71 4.77 16.63 28.13
CA ILE A 71 4.86 16.51 26.67
C ILE A 71 5.92 17.51 26.16
N PRO A 72 7.03 17.04 25.58
CA PRO A 72 8.07 17.93 25.06
C PRO A 72 7.53 18.88 23.98
N TYR A 73 7.98 20.13 23.99
CA TYR A 73 7.66 21.12 22.94
C TYR A 73 8.07 20.67 21.52
N GLY A 74 8.99 19.71 21.37
CA GLY A 74 9.32 19.10 20.07
C GLY A 74 8.24 18.17 19.50
N THR A 75 7.23 17.80 20.29
CA THR A 75 6.20 16.84 19.89
C THR A 75 5.28 17.42 18.83
N LYS A 76 5.09 16.71 17.73
CA LYS A 76 4.20 17.08 16.62
C LYS A 76 2.95 16.20 16.55
N GLU A 77 3.07 14.96 16.98
CA GLU A 77 2.01 13.95 16.88
C GLU A 77 1.76 13.25 18.22
N ILE A 78 0.50 13.11 18.61
CA ILE A 78 0.10 12.31 19.77
C ILE A 78 -0.99 11.31 19.35
N HIS A 79 -0.79 10.06 19.76
CA HIS A 79 -1.74 8.97 19.56
C HIS A 79 -2.24 8.46 20.90
N PHE A 80 -3.51 8.66 21.21
CA PHE A 80 -4.18 8.04 22.33
C PHE A 80 -4.80 6.71 21.87
N LYS A 81 -4.34 5.59 22.45
CA LYS A 81 -4.88 4.25 22.17
C LYS A 81 -6.02 3.92 23.12
N GLY A 82 -6.76 2.86 22.80
CA GLY A 82 -8.10 2.56 23.33
C GLY A 82 -8.28 2.36 24.85
N LEU A 83 -7.23 2.44 25.66
CA LEU A 83 -7.35 2.44 27.13
C LEU A 83 -7.46 3.87 27.71
N PHE A 84 -7.04 4.91 26.99
CA PHE A 84 -7.10 6.28 27.49
C PHE A 84 -8.52 6.83 27.34
N CYS A 85 -9.18 7.19 28.44
CA CYS A 85 -10.57 7.65 28.50
C CYS A 85 -10.72 9.01 29.20
N ILE A 86 -9.61 9.67 29.51
CA ILE A 86 -9.62 10.91 30.31
C ILE A 86 -9.89 12.11 29.39
N PRO A 87 -10.79 13.04 29.79
CA PRO A 87 -11.01 14.28 29.05
C PRO A 87 -9.71 15.09 28.91
N ILE A 88 -9.49 15.66 27.73
CA ILE A 88 -8.38 16.59 27.48
C ILE A 88 -8.89 18.00 27.75
N ASN A 89 -8.18 18.75 28.59
CA ASN A 89 -8.46 20.14 28.90
C ASN A 89 -7.59 21.09 28.08
N ALA A 90 -8.00 22.36 28.03
CA ALA A 90 -7.19 23.42 27.47
C ALA A 90 -5.83 23.49 28.17
N GLY A 91 -4.73 23.44 27.40
CA GLY A 91 -3.36 23.49 27.93
C GLY A 91 -2.70 22.15 28.24
N ASP A 92 -3.43 21.03 28.15
CA ASP A 92 -2.83 19.69 28.34
C ASP A 92 -1.92 19.29 27.17
N ILE A 93 -2.22 19.81 25.98
CA ILE A 93 -1.51 19.51 24.74
C ILE A 93 -0.74 20.77 24.29
N PRO A 94 0.59 20.70 24.12
CA PRO A 94 1.37 21.83 23.62
C PRO A 94 0.93 22.29 22.23
N ALA A 95 1.00 23.59 21.98
CA ALA A 95 0.65 24.20 20.68
C ALA A 95 1.51 23.69 19.51
N THR A 96 2.64 23.05 19.78
CA THR A 96 3.50 22.45 18.75
C THR A 96 2.94 21.16 18.17
N VAL A 97 2.00 20.52 18.86
CA VAL A 97 1.28 19.34 18.40
C VAL A 97 0.28 19.75 17.33
N THR A 98 0.40 19.15 16.14
CA THR A 98 -0.42 19.47 14.98
C THR A 98 -1.26 18.28 14.52
N SER A 99 -0.97 17.08 15.02
CA SER A 99 -1.72 15.86 14.67
C SER A 99 -2.13 15.09 15.92
N LEU A 100 -3.43 14.82 16.04
CA LEU A 100 -4.01 14.06 17.15
C LEU A 100 -4.78 12.86 16.64
N TYR A 101 -4.54 11.71 17.26
CA TYR A 101 -5.19 10.45 16.91
C TYR A 101 -5.80 9.81 18.15
N PHE A 102 -7.08 9.51 18.09
CA PHE A 102 -7.86 8.89 19.14
C PHE A 102 -8.30 7.48 18.72
N GLY A 103 -8.11 6.53 19.63
CA GLY A 103 -8.47 5.13 19.46
C GLY A 103 -9.99 4.90 19.37
N LYS A 104 -10.38 3.67 19.06
CA LYS A 104 -11.79 3.31 18.78
C LYS A 104 -12.76 3.52 19.95
N ASN A 105 -12.29 3.34 21.19
CA ASN A 105 -13.15 3.31 22.38
C ASN A 105 -13.25 4.68 23.08
N GLN A 106 -12.74 5.75 22.48
CA GLN A 106 -12.58 7.03 23.16
C GLN A 106 -13.77 7.94 22.90
N GLN A 107 -14.34 8.48 23.98
CA GLN A 107 -15.25 9.63 23.92
C GLN A 107 -14.43 10.90 24.17
N THR A 108 -14.25 11.71 23.13
CA THR A 108 -13.52 12.99 23.25
C THR A 108 -14.47 14.16 23.32
N ASN A 109 -14.34 14.97 24.37
CA ASN A 109 -14.93 16.30 24.39
C ASN A 109 -14.06 17.27 23.56
N ILE A 110 -14.47 17.53 22.32
CA ILE A 110 -13.70 18.31 21.32
C ILE A 110 -13.62 19.80 21.67
N GLN A 111 -14.51 20.33 22.53
CA GLN A 111 -14.54 21.78 22.79
C GLN A 111 -13.18 22.31 23.26
N ALA A 112 -12.45 21.52 24.05
CA ALA A 112 -11.10 21.86 24.51
C ALA A 112 -10.05 21.88 23.38
N LEU A 113 -10.31 21.23 22.25
CA LEU A 113 -9.42 21.18 21.09
C LEU A 113 -9.63 22.34 20.13
N SER A 114 -10.79 23.03 20.18
CA SER A 114 -11.15 24.10 19.23
C SER A 114 -10.14 25.27 19.21
N ILE A 115 -9.45 25.50 20.33
CA ILE A 115 -8.43 26.54 20.51
C ILE A 115 -7.01 26.13 20.05
N LEU A 116 -6.80 24.86 19.72
CA LEU A 116 -5.48 24.35 19.34
C LEU A 116 -5.25 24.44 17.82
N ASN A 117 -3.98 24.60 17.41
CA ASN A 117 -3.61 24.64 15.99
C ASN A 117 -3.46 23.22 15.39
N ILE A 118 -4.51 22.41 15.49
CA ILE A 118 -4.51 21.02 15.01
C ILE A 118 -4.81 20.99 13.51
N ILE A 119 -3.86 20.45 12.75
CA ILE A 119 -3.93 20.29 11.29
C ILE A 119 -4.59 18.95 10.92
N LYS A 120 -4.34 17.90 11.70
CA LYS A 120 -4.88 16.55 11.48
C LYS A 120 -5.53 16.00 12.73
N LEU A 121 -6.76 15.52 12.60
CA LEU A 121 -7.52 14.94 13.70
C LEU A 121 -8.14 13.62 13.25
N GLN A 122 -7.88 12.55 14.00
CA GLN A 122 -8.60 11.29 13.86
C GLN A 122 -9.27 10.95 15.18
N CYS A 123 -10.58 10.72 15.15
CA CYS A 123 -11.30 10.16 16.28
C CYS A 123 -12.40 9.24 15.77
N HIS A 124 -12.68 8.13 16.44
CA HIS A 124 -13.58 7.12 15.88
C HIS A 124 -15.03 7.31 16.35
N ASN A 125 -15.28 7.82 17.54
CA ASN A 125 -16.62 7.97 18.09
C ASN A 125 -16.87 9.43 18.47
N PHE A 126 -17.61 10.16 17.63
CA PHE A 126 -18.11 11.49 18.01
C PHE A 126 -19.52 11.38 18.58
N GLN A 127 -19.73 11.98 19.75
CA GLN A 127 -21.07 12.12 20.31
C GLN A 127 -21.83 13.26 19.66
N ILE A 128 -21.21 14.44 19.45
CA ILE A 128 -21.85 15.61 18.82
C ILE A 128 -20.77 16.48 18.13
N ILE A 129 -20.98 16.85 16.86
CA ILE A 129 -20.20 17.92 16.21
C ILE A 129 -21.16 19.01 15.72
N ASN A 130 -21.12 20.14 16.41
CA ASN A 130 -21.79 21.36 16.01
C ASN A 130 -20.80 22.33 15.35
N ALA A 131 -21.34 23.38 14.71
CA ALA A 131 -20.54 24.49 14.19
C ALA A 131 -19.58 25.03 15.27
N ASN A 132 -18.37 25.41 14.84
CA ASN A 132 -17.30 25.98 15.68
C ASN A 132 -16.69 25.05 16.75
N MET A 133 -17.04 23.76 16.80
CA MET A 133 -16.40 22.82 17.74
C MET A 133 -15.04 22.31 17.26
N LEU A 134 -14.79 22.33 15.95
CA LEU A 134 -13.55 21.86 15.35
C LEU A 134 -12.50 22.97 15.25
N PRO A 135 -11.20 22.64 15.37
CA PRO A 135 -10.12 23.59 15.17
C PRO A 135 -10.21 24.28 13.79
N PRO A 136 -10.10 25.62 13.70
CA PRO A 136 -10.24 26.34 12.43
C PRO A 136 -9.07 26.13 11.46
N SER A 137 -7.95 25.54 11.90
CA SER A 137 -6.80 25.19 11.07
C SER A 137 -6.81 23.74 10.57
N LEU A 138 -7.87 22.98 10.87
CA LEU A 138 -7.97 21.57 10.54
C LEU A 138 -8.04 21.36 9.04
N THR A 139 -7.11 20.59 8.48
CA THR A 139 -7.05 20.26 7.04
C THR A 139 -7.45 18.82 6.76
N SER A 140 -7.30 17.93 7.74
CA SER A 140 -7.68 16.52 7.63
C SER A 140 -8.43 16.06 8.88
N LEU A 141 -9.62 15.50 8.66
CA LEU A 141 -10.48 14.96 9.69
C LEU A 141 -10.88 13.54 9.35
N THR A 142 -10.67 12.63 10.28
CA THR A 142 -11.20 11.27 10.23
C THR A 142 -12.12 11.08 11.42
N MET A 143 -13.37 10.74 11.14
CA MET A 143 -14.41 10.66 12.15
C MET A 143 -15.42 9.55 11.95
N GLY A 144 -15.96 8.98 13.03
CA GLY A 144 -17.22 8.23 13.00
C GLY A 144 -18.34 9.10 13.57
N THR A 145 -19.45 9.19 12.83
CA THR A 145 -20.65 9.90 13.26
C THR A 145 -21.87 9.22 12.67
N GLU A 146 -22.93 9.17 13.46
CA GLU A 146 -24.26 8.73 13.04
C GLU A 146 -25.24 9.92 12.96
N GLN A 147 -24.73 11.15 13.09
CA GLN A 147 -25.53 12.36 13.09
C GLN A 147 -25.66 12.96 11.69
N VAL A 148 -26.69 13.79 11.52
CA VAL A 148 -26.84 14.65 10.35
C VAL A 148 -25.77 15.74 10.42
N ILE A 149 -25.13 16.01 9.28
CA ILE A 149 -24.12 17.07 9.16
C ILE A 149 -24.81 18.31 8.59
N ASN A 150 -24.80 19.40 9.36
CA ASN A 150 -25.38 20.67 8.96
C ASN A 150 -24.35 21.54 8.22
N VAL A 151 -24.85 22.53 7.49
CA VAL A 151 -24.00 23.54 6.86
C VAL A 151 -23.24 24.31 7.95
N GLY A 152 -21.92 24.47 7.76
CA GLY A 152 -21.03 25.13 8.74
C GLY A 152 -20.50 24.22 9.85
N THR A 153 -20.80 22.91 9.85
CA THR A 153 -20.20 21.96 10.80
C THR A 153 -18.68 21.87 10.66
N PHE A 154 -18.16 21.87 9.43
CA PHE A 154 -16.73 21.76 9.16
C PHE A 154 -16.06 23.11 8.90
N PRO A 155 -14.81 23.31 9.34
CA PRO A 155 -14.06 24.54 9.08
C PRO A 155 -13.67 24.65 7.60
N ASN A 156 -13.57 25.88 7.09
CA ASN A 156 -13.24 26.15 5.69
C ASN A 156 -11.85 25.66 5.26
N SER A 157 -10.94 25.43 6.21
CA SER A 157 -9.62 24.86 5.95
C SER A 157 -9.64 23.36 5.64
N LEU A 158 -10.75 22.67 5.88
CA LEU A 158 -10.84 21.21 5.78
C LEU A 158 -10.87 20.75 4.32
N ILE A 159 -9.86 19.98 3.92
CA ILE A 159 -9.70 19.49 2.54
C ILE A 159 -9.85 17.97 2.42
N ASP A 160 -9.61 17.22 3.51
CA ASP A 160 -9.63 15.75 3.55
C ASP A 160 -10.54 15.28 4.68
N LEU A 161 -11.67 14.66 4.33
CA LEU A 161 -12.67 14.17 5.27
C LEU A 161 -12.93 12.67 5.06
N SER A 162 -12.79 11.90 6.13
CA SER A 162 -13.13 10.48 6.17
C SER A 162 -14.16 10.17 7.24
N LEU A 163 -15.34 9.70 6.84
CA LEU A 163 -16.49 9.37 7.69
C LEU A 163 -16.73 7.85 7.73
N TYR A 164 -16.53 7.20 8.88
CA TYR A 164 -16.66 5.74 8.97
C TYR A 164 -18.09 5.22 9.14
N GLN A 165 -18.93 5.90 9.91
CA GLN A 165 -20.27 5.44 10.30
C GLN A 165 -21.40 6.32 9.72
N PHE A 166 -21.07 7.32 8.92
CA PHE A 166 -22.05 8.27 8.41
C PHE A 166 -22.92 7.63 7.34
N ASN A 167 -24.22 7.50 7.63
CA ASN A 167 -25.25 7.01 6.72
C ASN A 167 -26.56 7.79 6.92
N LYS A 168 -26.51 9.11 6.76
CA LYS A 168 -27.66 10.02 6.87
C LYS A 168 -27.84 10.82 5.58
N ILE A 169 -29.02 11.39 5.36
CA ILE A 169 -29.26 12.29 4.22
C ILE A 169 -28.24 13.43 4.27
N ILE A 170 -27.64 13.73 3.13
CA ILE A 170 -26.70 14.83 2.99
C ILE A 170 -27.50 16.11 2.75
N ILE A 171 -27.19 17.15 3.52
CA ILE A 171 -27.69 18.50 3.27
C ILE A 171 -26.74 19.16 2.26
N PRO A 172 -27.21 19.64 1.10
CA PRO A 172 -26.34 20.33 0.14
C PRO A 172 -25.50 21.44 0.78
N GLY A 173 -24.20 21.46 0.48
CA GLY A 173 -23.25 22.40 1.08
C GLY A 173 -22.69 22.03 2.47
N SER A 174 -23.17 20.96 3.10
CA SER A 174 -22.68 20.49 4.42
C SER A 174 -21.19 20.09 4.44
N PHE A 175 -20.66 19.67 3.28
CA PHE A 175 -19.24 19.32 3.11
C PHE A 175 -18.34 20.49 2.68
N GLY A 176 -18.87 21.71 2.51
CA GLY A 176 -18.07 22.89 2.16
C GLY A 176 -17.18 22.67 0.92
N SER A 177 -15.88 22.93 1.06
CA SER A 177 -14.88 22.86 -0.03
C SER A 177 -13.97 21.63 0.05
N ILE A 178 -14.48 20.51 0.58
CA ILE A 178 -13.70 19.28 0.70
C ILE A 178 -13.23 18.79 -0.68
N VAL A 179 -11.97 18.36 -0.75
CA VAL A 179 -11.31 17.85 -1.96
C VAL A 179 -11.27 16.32 -1.96
N LYS A 180 -11.06 15.69 -0.79
CA LYS A 180 -11.04 14.23 -0.63
C LYS A 180 -12.11 13.82 0.36
N LEU A 181 -13.08 13.03 -0.11
CA LEU A 181 -14.22 12.59 0.69
C LEU A 181 -14.29 11.07 0.71
N TYR A 182 -14.23 10.49 1.90
CA TYR A 182 -14.36 9.05 2.12
C TYR A 182 -15.58 8.78 2.99
N LEU A 183 -16.61 8.15 2.43
CA LEU A 183 -17.84 7.78 3.10
C LEU A 183 -17.90 6.25 3.21
N HIS A 184 -17.40 5.68 4.31
CA HIS A 184 -17.16 4.23 4.38
C HIS A 184 -18.44 3.39 4.50
N SER A 185 -19.43 3.86 5.25
CA SER A 185 -20.70 3.14 5.51
C SER A 185 -21.93 3.81 4.90
N TYR A 186 -21.72 4.77 3.99
CA TYR A 186 -22.82 5.54 3.40
C TYR A 186 -23.55 4.76 2.31
N ASP A 187 -24.88 4.71 2.41
CA ASP A 187 -25.79 4.04 1.48
C ASP A 187 -27.16 4.74 1.44
N GLN A 188 -27.16 6.07 1.34
CA GLN A 188 -28.37 6.87 1.10
C GLN A 188 -28.39 7.38 -0.35
N PRO A 189 -29.56 7.62 -0.97
CA PRO A 189 -29.64 8.16 -2.33
C PRO A 189 -29.00 9.56 -2.38
N LEU A 190 -28.27 9.83 -3.47
CA LEU A 190 -27.60 11.10 -3.69
C LEU A 190 -28.38 11.96 -4.69
N LYS A 191 -28.38 13.27 -4.45
CA LYS A 191 -28.94 14.30 -5.33
C LYS A 191 -27.83 15.25 -5.81
N ALA A 192 -28.10 15.95 -6.91
CA ALA A 192 -27.20 16.99 -7.40
C ALA A 192 -27.01 18.06 -6.30
N GLY A 193 -25.75 18.40 -6.01
CA GLY A 193 -25.38 19.36 -4.95
C GLY A 193 -25.10 18.76 -3.57
N ASP A 194 -25.38 17.46 -3.34
CA ASP A 194 -25.05 16.81 -2.07
C ASP A 194 -23.52 16.72 -1.88
N LEU A 195 -22.80 16.38 -2.96
CA LEU A 195 -21.35 16.27 -2.95
C LEU A 195 -20.69 17.62 -3.30
N PRO A 196 -19.56 17.97 -2.67
CA PRO A 196 -18.92 19.25 -2.93
C PRO A 196 -18.30 19.28 -4.33
N VAL A 197 -18.50 20.38 -5.06
CA VAL A 197 -18.01 20.56 -6.45
C VAL A 197 -16.48 20.54 -6.55
N THR A 198 -15.79 20.84 -5.44
CA THR A 198 -14.33 20.79 -5.29
C THR A 198 -13.77 19.38 -5.13
N CYS A 199 -14.63 18.37 -4.95
CA CYS A 199 -14.21 17.00 -4.67
C CYS A 199 -13.53 16.38 -5.90
N LYS A 200 -12.29 15.93 -5.69
CA LYS A 200 -11.46 15.24 -6.67
C LYS A 200 -11.31 13.74 -6.37
N VAL A 201 -11.44 13.36 -5.10
CA VAL A 201 -11.32 11.96 -4.66
C VAL A 201 -12.55 11.58 -3.86
N LEU A 202 -13.31 10.61 -4.38
CA LEU A 202 -14.52 10.12 -3.75
C LEU A 202 -14.44 8.61 -3.54
N PHE A 203 -14.59 8.20 -2.29
CA PHE A 203 -14.73 6.80 -1.88
C PHE A 203 -16.07 6.61 -1.18
N MET A 204 -16.89 5.69 -1.66
CA MET A 204 -18.19 5.36 -1.04
C MET A 204 -18.24 3.86 -0.79
N GLY A 205 -17.90 3.45 0.43
CA GLY A 205 -17.55 2.06 0.75
C GLY A 205 -18.72 1.08 0.73
N GLN A 206 -19.88 1.48 1.24
CA GLN A 206 -21.09 0.64 1.28
C GLN A 206 -22.19 1.04 0.31
N TYR A 207 -21.95 2.08 -0.49
CA TYR A 207 -22.99 2.65 -1.34
C TYR A 207 -23.47 1.70 -2.41
N ASN A 208 -24.78 1.49 -2.42
CA ASN A 208 -25.51 0.66 -3.35
C ASN A 208 -26.87 1.29 -3.69
N GLN A 209 -26.87 2.56 -4.08
CA GLN A 209 -28.04 3.27 -4.60
C GLN A 209 -27.81 3.63 -6.08
N PRO A 210 -28.87 3.82 -6.88
CA PRO A 210 -28.72 4.25 -8.27
C PRO A 210 -28.12 5.66 -8.35
N LEU A 211 -27.14 5.85 -9.23
CA LEU A 211 -26.54 7.15 -9.52
C LEU A 211 -27.23 7.80 -10.72
N GLN A 212 -27.72 9.03 -10.54
CA GLN A 212 -28.28 9.85 -11.61
C GLN A 212 -27.20 10.73 -12.26
N PRO A 213 -27.41 11.18 -13.52
CA PRO A 213 -26.54 12.18 -14.14
C PRO A 213 -26.39 13.44 -13.27
N ASN A 214 -25.22 14.07 -13.33
CA ASN A 214 -24.88 15.30 -12.59
C ASN A 214 -24.83 15.19 -11.05
N VAL A 215 -24.99 14.00 -10.48
CA VAL A 215 -24.83 13.77 -9.02
C VAL A 215 -23.37 13.79 -8.62
N LEU A 216 -22.48 13.23 -9.46
CA LEU A 216 -21.05 13.21 -9.19
C LEU A 216 -20.41 14.58 -9.52
N PRO A 217 -19.42 15.04 -8.73
CA PRO A 217 -18.71 16.28 -8.99
C PRO A 217 -18.07 16.30 -10.39
N PRO A 218 -18.15 17.43 -11.13
CA PRO A 218 -17.71 17.48 -12.53
C PRO A 218 -16.19 17.39 -12.73
N HIS A 219 -15.39 17.67 -11.70
CA HIS A 219 -13.92 17.60 -11.72
C HIS A 219 -13.37 16.40 -10.95
N LEU A 220 -14.20 15.36 -10.76
CA LEU A 220 -13.80 14.17 -10.02
C LEU A 220 -12.72 13.38 -10.77
N GLU A 221 -11.59 13.14 -10.12
CA GLU A 221 -10.42 12.44 -10.71
C GLU A 221 -10.36 10.97 -10.29
N ILE A 222 -10.75 10.66 -9.06
CA ILE A 222 -10.70 9.31 -8.49
C ILE A 222 -12.06 8.94 -7.90
N LEU A 223 -12.65 7.87 -8.42
CA LEU A 223 -13.93 7.33 -7.94
C LEU A 223 -13.77 5.86 -7.52
N THR A 224 -14.21 5.54 -6.31
CA THR A 224 -14.22 4.16 -5.79
C THR A 224 -15.59 3.79 -5.21
N LEU A 225 -16.24 2.81 -5.86
CA LEU A 225 -17.58 2.30 -5.58
C LEU A 225 -17.53 0.76 -5.47
N PRO A 226 -16.94 0.21 -4.39
CA PRO A 226 -16.63 -1.21 -4.29
C PRO A 226 -17.84 -2.10 -4.01
N ARG A 227 -19.02 -1.54 -3.74
CA ARG A 227 -20.27 -2.27 -3.49
C ARG A 227 -21.46 -1.84 -4.37
N LEU A 228 -21.23 -0.96 -5.35
CA LEU A 228 -22.31 -0.54 -6.24
C LEU A 228 -22.72 -1.68 -7.17
N MET A 229 -23.91 -2.23 -6.96
CA MET A 229 -24.49 -3.28 -7.80
C MET A 229 -25.47 -2.74 -8.84
N HIS A 230 -25.99 -1.54 -8.64
CA HIS A 230 -26.86 -0.87 -9.61
C HIS A 230 -26.12 -0.54 -10.91
N SER A 231 -26.87 -0.56 -12.01
CA SER A 231 -26.36 -0.21 -13.33
C SER A 231 -25.96 1.28 -13.39
N ILE A 232 -24.80 1.54 -13.99
CA ILE A 232 -24.33 2.88 -14.28
C ILE A 232 -24.79 3.22 -15.70
N SER A 233 -25.64 4.23 -15.83
CA SER A 233 -26.13 4.71 -17.12
C SER A 233 -25.12 5.63 -17.80
N HIS A 234 -25.28 5.83 -19.11
CA HIS A 234 -24.49 6.79 -19.87
C HIS A 234 -24.62 8.20 -19.28
N GLY A 235 -23.52 8.95 -19.22
CA GLY A 235 -23.47 10.32 -18.70
C GLY A 235 -23.44 10.46 -17.18
N VAL A 236 -23.47 9.34 -16.42
CA VAL A 236 -23.36 9.38 -14.95
C VAL A 236 -21.91 9.65 -14.50
N LEU A 237 -20.93 9.09 -15.20
CA LEU A 237 -19.51 9.20 -14.86
C LEU A 237 -18.90 10.46 -15.51
N PRO A 238 -18.28 11.36 -14.72
CA PRO A 238 -17.56 12.52 -15.26
C PRO A 238 -16.36 12.13 -16.14
N GLU A 239 -16.15 12.83 -17.26
CA GLU A 239 -15.02 12.59 -18.18
C GLU A 239 -13.64 12.90 -17.56
N SER A 240 -13.61 13.63 -16.44
CA SER A 240 -12.40 13.95 -15.68
C SER A 240 -11.81 12.75 -14.92
N ILE A 241 -12.53 11.63 -14.83
CA ILE A 241 -12.07 10.46 -14.07
C ILE A 241 -10.79 9.90 -14.68
N ILE A 242 -9.74 9.85 -13.85
CA ILE A 242 -8.43 9.26 -14.16
C ILE A 242 -8.34 7.83 -13.61
N LYS A 243 -8.98 7.58 -12.45
CA LYS A 243 -8.99 6.27 -11.79
C LYS A 243 -10.38 5.86 -11.34
N LEU A 244 -10.83 4.73 -11.85
CA LEU A 244 -12.14 4.16 -11.54
C LEU A 244 -11.97 2.77 -10.89
N ASN A 245 -12.59 2.58 -9.74
CA ASN A 245 -12.68 1.27 -9.08
C ASN A 245 -14.15 0.98 -8.76
N ILE A 246 -14.73 0.01 -9.45
CA ILE A 246 -16.15 -0.32 -9.36
C ILE A 246 -16.35 -1.81 -9.10
N PHE A 247 -17.45 -2.14 -8.44
CA PHE A 247 -17.82 -3.53 -8.23
C PHE A 247 -18.27 -4.18 -9.54
N HIS A 248 -19.26 -3.62 -10.22
CA HIS A 248 -19.87 -4.19 -11.41
C HIS A 248 -20.18 -3.12 -12.46
N ILE A 249 -20.31 -3.55 -13.72
CA ILE A 249 -20.81 -2.72 -14.81
C ILE A 249 -21.63 -3.58 -15.79
N GLU A 250 -22.88 -3.19 -16.03
CA GLU A 250 -23.78 -3.92 -16.93
C GLU A 250 -23.51 -3.58 -18.41
N GLN A 251 -23.34 -2.29 -18.71
CA GLN A 251 -23.11 -1.75 -20.05
C GLN A 251 -21.70 -1.15 -20.12
N PRO A 252 -20.67 -1.93 -20.50
CA PRO A 252 -19.29 -1.45 -20.42
C PRO A 252 -18.95 -0.40 -21.48
N ASN A 253 -19.74 -0.26 -22.54
CA ASN A 253 -19.51 0.73 -23.59
C ASN A 253 -19.51 2.18 -23.07
N ILE A 254 -20.12 2.45 -21.90
CA ILE A 254 -20.05 3.77 -21.27
C ILE A 254 -18.62 4.15 -20.85
N LEU A 255 -17.71 3.19 -20.69
CA LEU A 255 -16.33 3.45 -20.30
C LEU A 255 -15.54 4.11 -21.43
N SER A 256 -15.94 3.88 -22.69
CA SER A 256 -15.29 4.44 -23.89
C SER A 256 -15.27 5.97 -23.92
N SER A 257 -16.25 6.62 -23.29
CA SER A 257 -16.33 8.09 -23.21
C SER A 257 -15.34 8.69 -22.21
N LEU A 258 -14.76 7.89 -21.30
CA LEU A 258 -13.83 8.36 -20.28
C LEU A 258 -12.40 8.52 -20.84
N LYS A 259 -12.20 9.53 -21.68
CA LYS A 259 -10.95 9.79 -22.41
C LYS A 259 -9.73 10.08 -21.52
N SER A 260 -9.95 10.42 -20.25
CA SER A 260 -8.89 10.68 -19.26
C SER A 260 -8.53 9.44 -18.42
N LEU A 261 -9.28 8.34 -18.57
CA LEU A 261 -9.17 7.18 -17.70
C LEU A 261 -7.86 6.43 -17.94
N LYS A 262 -7.01 6.37 -16.91
CA LYS A 262 -5.73 5.65 -16.93
C LYS A 262 -5.78 4.33 -16.18
N THR A 263 -6.53 4.27 -15.09
CA THR A 263 -6.64 3.06 -14.24
C THR A 263 -8.07 2.64 -14.07
N LEU A 264 -8.39 1.42 -14.48
CA LEU A 264 -9.69 0.79 -14.30
C LEU A 264 -9.57 -0.50 -13.50
N LYS A 265 -10.37 -0.62 -12.45
CA LYS A 265 -10.53 -1.85 -11.67
C LYS A 265 -12.01 -2.21 -11.64
N ILE A 266 -12.33 -3.41 -12.11
CA ILE A 266 -13.69 -3.95 -12.05
C ILE A 266 -13.64 -5.29 -11.32
N TYR A 267 -14.42 -5.42 -10.26
CA TYR A 267 -14.44 -6.64 -9.45
C TYR A 267 -15.25 -7.77 -10.11
N SER A 268 -16.43 -7.45 -10.63
CA SER A 268 -17.37 -8.36 -11.25
C SER A 268 -17.67 -7.92 -12.68
N PHE A 269 -16.99 -8.54 -13.64
CA PHE A 269 -17.11 -8.20 -15.05
C PHE A 269 -17.06 -9.46 -15.90
N ASP A 270 -18.21 -9.99 -16.31
CA ASP A 270 -18.29 -11.19 -17.14
C ASP A 270 -19.04 -10.94 -18.46
N LYS A 271 -18.71 -9.83 -19.10
CA LYS A 271 -19.24 -9.44 -20.41
C LYS A 271 -18.16 -9.60 -21.48
N GLU A 272 -18.60 -9.77 -22.72
CA GLU A 272 -17.68 -9.80 -23.86
C GLU A 272 -16.97 -8.44 -24.02
N ILE A 273 -15.66 -8.49 -24.29
CA ILE A 273 -14.86 -7.28 -24.57
C ILE A 273 -14.74 -7.14 -26.08
N SER A 274 -15.14 -5.97 -26.57
CA SER A 274 -14.95 -5.50 -27.95
C SER A 274 -13.95 -4.35 -27.99
N ILE A 275 -13.53 -3.95 -29.19
CA ILE A 275 -12.49 -2.93 -29.39
C ILE A 275 -12.84 -1.57 -28.75
N ASP A 276 -14.14 -1.24 -28.69
CA ASP A 276 -14.63 0.02 -28.14
C ASP A 276 -15.06 -0.09 -26.66
N THR A 277 -14.84 -1.24 -26.02
CA THR A 277 -15.28 -1.46 -24.64
C THR A 277 -14.50 -0.60 -23.64
N PHE A 278 -13.22 -0.34 -23.89
CA PHE A 278 -12.36 0.46 -23.01
C PHE A 278 -11.76 1.65 -23.76
N PRO A 279 -11.56 2.80 -23.08
CA PRO A 279 -10.99 3.98 -23.72
C PRO A 279 -9.51 3.77 -24.06
N HIS A 280 -9.03 4.38 -25.15
CA HIS A 280 -7.63 4.28 -25.60
C HIS A 280 -6.60 4.91 -24.64
N SER A 281 -7.04 5.64 -23.61
CA SER A 281 -6.17 6.24 -22.60
C SER A 281 -5.75 5.27 -21.49
N ILE A 282 -6.36 4.07 -21.43
CA ILE A 282 -6.17 3.16 -20.30
C ILE A 282 -4.76 2.57 -20.27
N GLU A 283 -4.08 2.69 -19.13
CA GLU A 283 -2.73 2.18 -18.92
C GLU A 283 -2.74 0.93 -18.01
N THR A 284 -3.67 0.89 -17.04
CA THR A 284 -3.82 -0.23 -16.09
C THR A 284 -5.25 -0.75 -16.08
N LEU A 285 -5.41 -2.03 -16.39
CA LEU A 285 -6.69 -2.74 -16.31
C LEU A 285 -6.60 -3.90 -15.32
N LYS A 286 -7.52 -3.93 -14.35
CA LYS A 286 -7.70 -5.05 -13.42
C LYS A 286 -9.13 -5.58 -13.50
N LEU A 287 -9.25 -6.84 -13.90
CA LEU A 287 -10.51 -7.59 -13.91
C LEU A 287 -10.40 -8.75 -12.92
N THR A 288 -11.29 -8.77 -11.91
CA THR A 288 -11.25 -9.84 -10.90
C THR A 288 -12.04 -11.07 -11.38
N LEU A 289 -13.37 -10.98 -11.45
CA LEU A 289 -14.26 -12.05 -11.91
C LEU A 289 -14.60 -11.87 -13.39
N PHE A 290 -13.69 -12.24 -14.27
CA PHE A 290 -13.88 -12.23 -15.73
C PHE A 290 -13.55 -13.60 -16.31
N THR A 291 -14.56 -14.26 -16.89
CA THR A 291 -14.51 -15.66 -17.34
C THR A 291 -14.86 -15.84 -18.82
N LYS A 292 -15.18 -14.77 -19.55
CA LYS A 292 -15.33 -14.80 -21.01
C LYS A 292 -13.97 -14.93 -21.71
N VAL A 293 -13.96 -15.46 -22.93
CA VAL A 293 -12.75 -15.54 -23.77
C VAL A 293 -12.33 -14.14 -24.22
N LEU A 294 -11.05 -13.80 -24.07
CA LEU A 294 -10.49 -12.60 -24.68
C LEU A 294 -10.18 -12.87 -26.15
N LYS A 295 -10.80 -12.09 -27.04
CA LYS A 295 -10.52 -12.14 -28.47
C LYS A 295 -9.21 -11.40 -28.79
N PRO A 296 -8.50 -11.76 -29.88
CA PRO A 296 -7.35 -11.00 -30.36
C PRO A 296 -7.69 -9.52 -30.61
N ASN A 297 -6.74 -8.63 -30.34
CA ASN A 297 -6.80 -7.19 -30.67
C ASN A 297 -7.94 -6.37 -30.03
N VAL A 298 -8.67 -6.89 -29.03
CA VAL A 298 -9.76 -6.14 -28.36
C VAL A 298 -9.29 -5.29 -27.18
N LEU A 299 -8.12 -5.60 -26.61
CA LEU A 299 -7.56 -4.83 -25.51
C LEU A 299 -6.75 -3.63 -26.03
N PRO A 300 -6.89 -2.42 -25.46
CA PRO A 300 -6.21 -1.23 -25.97
C PRO A 300 -4.67 -1.35 -25.97
N PRO A 301 -3.97 -0.88 -27.03
CA PRO A 301 -2.51 -0.94 -27.12
C PRO A 301 -1.79 0.01 -26.14
N SER A 302 -2.51 0.91 -25.49
CA SER A 302 -2.01 1.79 -24.41
C SER A 302 -1.72 1.05 -23.10
N LEU A 303 -2.25 -0.17 -22.93
CA LEU A 303 -2.10 -0.92 -21.69
C LEU A 303 -0.64 -1.27 -21.42
N THR A 304 -0.17 -0.89 -20.22
CA THR A 304 1.14 -1.25 -19.68
C THR A 304 1.02 -2.30 -18.58
N LYS A 305 -0.14 -2.38 -17.90
CA LYS A 305 -0.43 -3.36 -16.85
C LYS A 305 -1.79 -4.01 -17.01
N LEU A 306 -1.82 -5.34 -17.00
CA LEU A 306 -3.03 -6.15 -17.05
C LEU A 306 -3.06 -7.14 -15.89
N CYS A 307 -4.13 -7.11 -15.09
CA CYS A 307 -4.36 -8.04 -13.99
C CYS A 307 -5.66 -8.80 -14.21
N LEU A 308 -5.58 -10.12 -14.35
CA LEU A 308 -6.72 -11.02 -14.47
C LEU A 308 -6.70 -12.03 -13.31
N PHE A 309 -7.65 -11.89 -12.39
CA PHE A 309 -7.61 -12.68 -11.15
C PHE A 309 -8.15 -14.09 -11.35
N TYR A 310 -9.38 -14.23 -11.89
CA TYR A 310 -10.07 -15.51 -12.07
C TYR A 310 -10.15 -15.97 -13.54
N TYR A 311 -9.38 -15.36 -14.44
CA TYR A 311 -9.39 -15.72 -15.86
C TYR A 311 -8.68 -17.05 -16.10
N ASN A 312 -9.40 -18.02 -16.66
CA ASN A 312 -8.88 -19.35 -16.97
C ASN A 312 -9.36 -19.86 -18.35
N ASN A 313 -9.34 -18.99 -19.35
CA ASN A 313 -9.53 -19.40 -20.75
C ASN A 313 -8.20 -19.41 -21.48
N PRO A 314 -7.96 -20.32 -22.43
CA PRO A 314 -6.73 -20.35 -23.22
C PRO A 314 -6.46 -19.00 -23.89
N LEU A 315 -5.24 -18.50 -23.74
CA LEU A 315 -4.76 -17.34 -24.50
C LEU A 315 -4.39 -17.79 -25.92
N VAL A 316 -4.66 -16.93 -26.89
CA VAL A 316 -4.18 -17.07 -28.28
C VAL A 316 -3.29 -15.87 -28.64
N PRO A 317 -2.47 -15.96 -29.70
CA PRO A 317 -1.65 -14.84 -30.13
C PRO A 317 -2.47 -13.54 -30.33
N HIS A 318 -1.84 -12.40 -30.04
CA HIS A 318 -2.44 -11.06 -30.14
C HIS A 318 -3.60 -10.75 -29.18
N VAL A 319 -3.85 -11.59 -28.17
CA VAL A 319 -4.75 -11.24 -27.05
C VAL A 319 -4.09 -10.22 -26.11
N ILE A 320 -2.82 -10.45 -25.78
CA ILE A 320 -2.06 -9.56 -24.91
C ILE A 320 -1.52 -8.38 -25.74
N PRO A 321 -1.80 -7.12 -25.38
CA PRO A 321 -1.40 -5.95 -26.17
C PRO A 321 0.12 -5.80 -26.35
N PRO A 322 0.59 -5.23 -27.47
CA PRO A 322 2.01 -5.21 -27.84
C PRO A 322 2.91 -4.35 -26.94
N ASN A 323 2.34 -3.42 -26.16
CA ASN A 323 3.09 -2.54 -25.25
C ASN A 323 3.00 -2.99 -23.78
N LEU A 324 2.37 -4.13 -23.49
CA LEU A 324 2.16 -4.57 -22.13
C LEU A 324 3.50 -4.88 -21.43
N GLN A 325 3.73 -4.30 -20.26
CA GLN A 325 4.96 -4.46 -19.48
C GLN A 325 4.77 -5.38 -18.28
N GLN A 326 3.57 -5.40 -17.69
CA GLN A 326 3.25 -6.22 -16.52
C GLN A 326 1.97 -7.02 -16.76
N LEU A 327 2.04 -8.33 -16.53
CA LEU A 327 0.92 -9.25 -16.63
C LEU A 327 0.76 -10.04 -15.33
N GLU A 328 -0.42 -9.99 -14.73
CA GLU A 328 -0.77 -10.81 -13.57
C GLU A 328 -1.92 -11.75 -13.92
N LEU A 329 -1.66 -13.05 -13.95
CA LEU A 329 -2.61 -14.13 -14.13
C LEU A 329 -2.68 -14.94 -12.83
N GLN A 330 -3.72 -14.71 -12.00
CA GLN A 330 -3.72 -15.27 -10.64
C GLN A 330 -4.41 -16.64 -10.51
N SER A 331 -5.25 -17.02 -11.47
CA SER A 331 -5.98 -18.28 -11.50
C SER A 331 -5.94 -18.94 -12.88
N TYR A 332 -4.80 -18.86 -13.56
CA TYR A 332 -4.66 -19.35 -14.93
C TYR A 332 -4.00 -20.73 -14.96
N ASP A 333 -4.73 -21.73 -15.44
CA ASP A 333 -4.31 -23.13 -15.54
C ASP A 333 -4.57 -23.71 -16.95
N CYS A 334 -4.41 -22.85 -17.96
CA CYS A 334 -4.46 -23.22 -19.38
C CYS A 334 -3.06 -23.38 -19.96
N ASN A 335 -2.90 -24.07 -21.09
CA ASN A 335 -1.58 -24.25 -21.71
C ASN A 335 -0.94 -22.90 -22.06
N LEU A 336 0.37 -22.82 -21.84
CA LEU A 336 1.23 -21.79 -22.41
C LEU A 336 1.87 -22.31 -23.70
N GLY A 337 2.50 -21.42 -24.45
CA GLY A 337 3.14 -21.78 -25.71
C GLY A 337 3.81 -20.59 -26.39
N LYS A 338 4.50 -20.89 -27.49
CA LYS A 338 5.23 -19.91 -28.28
C LYS A 338 4.29 -18.80 -28.78
N ASN A 339 4.79 -17.56 -28.77
CA ASN A 339 4.14 -16.37 -29.32
C ASN A 339 2.83 -15.91 -28.63
N LEU A 340 2.53 -16.38 -27.41
CA LEU A 340 1.37 -15.88 -26.65
C LEU A 340 1.59 -14.49 -26.03
N PHE A 341 2.84 -14.14 -25.74
CA PHE A 341 3.19 -12.93 -25.01
C PHE A 341 4.02 -11.97 -25.89
N PRO A 342 3.83 -10.64 -25.72
CA PRO A 342 4.61 -9.65 -26.44
C PRO A 342 6.03 -9.51 -25.88
N ASN A 343 6.97 -9.09 -26.73
CA ASN A 343 8.37 -8.84 -26.34
C ASN A 343 8.55 -7.59 -25.46
N SER A 344 7.50 -6.79 -25.25
CA SER A 344 7.49 -5.67 -24.31
C SER A 344 7.44 -6.13 -22.85
N LEU A 345 7.01 -7.36 -22.59
CA LEU A 345 6.67 -7.84 -21.26
C LEU A 345 7.92 -7.98 -20.38
N LYS A 346 7.86 -7.40 -19.18
CA LYS A 346 8.98 -7.36 -18.22
C LYS A 346 8.70 -8.13 -16.93
N SER A 347 7.45 -8.15 -16.49
CA SER A 347 7.06 -8.80 -15.23
C SER A 347 5.84 -9.68 -15.45
N ILE A 348 5.94 -10.94 -15.01
CA ILE A 348 4.82 -11.89 -15.00
C ILE A 348 4.60 -12.37 -13.57
N LEU A 349 3.36 -12.22 -13.09
CA LEU A 349 2.84 -13.01 -11.99
C LEU A 349 1.95 -14.10 -12.56
N LEU A 350 2.29 -15.36 -12.34
CA LEU A 350 1.57 -16.54 -12.80
C LEU A 350 1.25 -17.46 -11.63
N SER A 351 0.10 -17.26 -11.01
CA SER A 351 -0.36 -18.04 -9.85
C SER A 351 -1.43 -19.04 -10.26
N ASN A 352 -1.54 -20.12 -9.47
CA ASN A 352 -2.42 -21.27 -9.67
C ASN A 352 -2.25 -22.01 -11.01
N TYR A 353 -1.12 -21.84 -11.69
CA TYR A 353 -0.75 -22.58 -12.89
C TYR A 353 -0.20 -23.96 -12.50
N ARG A 354 -0.97 -25.03 -12.65
CA ARG A 354 -0.59 -26.38 -12.20
C ARG A 354 0.02 -27.23 -13.31
N ARG A 355 0.05 -26.73 -14.54
CA ARG A 355 0.66 -27.43 -15.68
C ARG A 355 2.19 -27.42 -15.58
N ASN A 356 2.83 -28.19 -16.45
CA ASN A 356 4.28 -28.14 -16.60
C ASN A 356 4.64 -26.83 -17.31
N LEU A 357 5.75 -26.20 -16.89
CA LEU A 357 6.33 -25.08 -17.62
C LEU A 357 7.44 -25.62 -18.53
N LEU A 358 7.32 -25.39 -19.83
CA LEU A 358 8.22 -25.87 -20.88
C LEU A 358 9.09 -24.74 -21.43
N GLU A 359 10.15 -25.11 -22.15
CA GLU A 359 11.00 -24.16 -22.85
C GLU A 359 10.20 -23.37 -23.89
N ASN A 360 10.37 -22.04 -23.91
CA ASN A 360 9.68 -21.08 -24.78
C ASN A 360 8.20 -20.80 -24.45
N ASP A 361 7.69 -21.27 -23.30
CA ASP A 361 6.35 -20.91 -22.82
C ASP A 361 6.25 -19.43 -22.40
N LEU A 362 7.36 -18.87 -21.90
CA LEU A 362 7.48 -17.48 -21.46
C LEU A 362 8.39 -16.70 -22.41
N PRO A 363 8.14 -15.39 -22.64
CA PRO A 363 8.93 -14.62 -23.58
C PRO A 363 10.30 -14.28 -22.97
N SER A 364 11.34 -14.24 -23.80
CA SER A 364 12.72 -13.92 -23.39
C SER A 364 12.94 -12.47 -22.95
N SER A 365 11.89 -11.65 -22.95
CA SER A 365 11.94 -10.26 -22.53
C SER A 365 11.74 -10.05 -21.03
N ILE A 366 11.22 -11.04 -20.30
CA ILE A 366 10.87 -10.88 -18.88
C ILE A 366 12.11 -10.79 -17.99
N THR A 367 12.06 -9.91 -17.01
CA THR A 367 13.10 -9.75 -15.99
C THR A 367 12.62 -10.17 -14.60
N GLU A 368 11.31 -10.28 -14.40
CA GLU A 368 10.70 -10.68 -13.14
C GLU A 368 9.66 -11.77 -13.38
N LEU A 369 9.76 -12.85 -12.61
CA LEU A 369 8.81 -13.96 -12.62
C LEU A 369 8.40 -14.32 -11.18
N ASP A 370 7.10 -14.24 -10.92
CA ASP A 370 6.50 -14.56 -9.62
C ASP A 370 5.41 -15.63 -9.81
N PHE A 371 5.60 -16.81 -9.21
CA PHE A 371 4.59 -17.88 -9.29
C PHE A 371 3.48 -17.78 -8.22
N GLY A 372 3.54 -16.80 -7.31
CA GLY A 372 2.53 -16.64 -6.27
C GLY A 372 2.36 -17.88 -5.36
N GLU A 373 1.11 -18.19 -4.99
CA GLU A 373 0.82 -19.21 -3.98
C GLU A 373 1.03 -20.64 -4.49
N ARG A 374 0.52 -20.94 -5.68
CA ARG A 374 0.63 -22.24 -6.36
C ARG A 374 1.20 -22.02 -7.74
N GLY A 375 2.08 -22.90 -8.19
CA GLY A 375 2.69 -22.79 -9.50
C GLY A 375 2.92 -24.16 -10.13
N PRO A 376 3.75 -24.23 -11.19
CA PRO A 376 3.80 -25.40 -12.05
C PRO A 376 4.15 -26.67 -11.28
N ASN A 377 3.49 -27.77 -11.61
CA ASN A 377 3.77 -29.07 -10.99
C ASN A 377 5.20 -29.54 -11.25
N LYS A 378 5.75 -29.16 -12.42
CA LYS A 378 7.14 -29.40 -12.80
C LYS A 378 7.69 -28.19 -13.55
N LEU A 379 8.90 -27.79 -13.18
CA LEU A 379 9.70 -26.82 -13.92
C LEU A 379 10.64 -27.61 -14.85
N GLY A 380 10.46 -27.50 -16.16
CA GLY A 380 11.39 -28.08 -17.13
C GLY A 380 12.75 -27.38 -17.10
N ALA A 381 13.80 -28.08 -17.54
CA ALA A 381 15.07 -27.43 -17.81
C ALA A 381 14.88 -26.29 -18.83
N ASN A 382 15.52 -25.15 -18.62
CA ASN A 382 15.41 -23.95 -19.47
C ASN A 382 13.98 -23.38 -19.63
N SER A 383 13.02 -23.80 -18.78
CA SER A 383 11.64 -23.29 -18.81
C SER A 383 11.51 -21.84 -18.33
N ILE A 384 12.45 -21.41 -17.48
CA ILE A 384 12.56 -20.03 -17.02
C ILE A 384 13.54 -19.29 -17.95
N PRO A 385 13.14 -18.17 -18.58
CA PRO A 385 14.01 -17.44 -19.50
C PRO A 385 15.30 -16.92 -18.84
N SER A 386 16.42 -16.95 -19.57
CA SER A 386 17.73 -16.45 -19.12
C SER A 386 17.83 -14.93 -18.95
N SER A 387 16.74 -14.21 -19.21
CA SER A 387 16.61 -12.78 -18.94
C SER A 387 16.11 -12.47 -17.52
N VAL A 388 15.57 -13.48 -16.81
CA VAL A 388 14.97 -13.32 -15.48
C VAL A 388 16.04 -12.95 -14.47
N LYS A 389 15.83 -11.84 -13.76
CA LYS A 389 16.69 -11.31 -12.69
C LYS A 389 16.08 -11.50 -11.30
N VAL A 390 14.75 -11.46 -11.21
CA VAL A 390 14.00 -11.69 -9.97
C VAL A 390 13.11 -12.91 -10.17
N LEU A 391 13.34 -13.95 -9.36
CA LEU A 391 12.57 -15.18 -9.41
C LEU A 391 11.98 -15.47 -8.02
N LYS A 392 10.65 -15.60 -7.97
CA LYS A 392 9.95 -16.10 -6.78
C LYS A 392 9.24 -17.40 -7.13
N LEU A 393 9.74 -18.48 -6.53
CA LEU A 393 9.17 -19.81 -6.71
C LEU A 393 7.82 -19.93 -5.98
N PRO A 394 6.95 -20.88 -6.40
CA PRO A 394 5.61 -21.00 -5.84
C PRO A 394 5.64 -21.34 -4.36
N LEU A 395 4.81 -20.71 -3.53
CA LEU A 395 4.89 -20.85 -2.07
C LEU A 395 4.73 -22.29 -1.56
N ASN A 396 3.94 -23.10 -2.25
CA ASN A 396 3.66 -24.51 -1.94
C ASN A 396 4.67 -25.50 -2.56
N TYR A 397 5.67 -25.04 -3.29
CA TYR A 397 6.64 -25.92 -3.92
C TYR A 397 7.61 -26.48 -2.88
N ASN A 398 7.58 -27.80 -2.66
CA ASN A 398 8.44 -28.49 -1.69
C ASN A 398 9.18 -29.69 -2.32
N GLN A 399 9.51 -29.61 -3.60
CA GLN A 399 10.39 -30.59 -4.24
C GLN A 399 11.84 -30.06 -4.24
N PRO A 400 12.85 -30.95 -4.18
CA PRO A 400 14.23 -30.55 -4.40
C PRO A 400 14.38 -29.84 -5.75
N LEU A 401 15.11 -28.73 -5.76
CA LEU A 401 15.44 -28.03 -7.00
C LEU A 401 16.51 -28.81 -7.76
N GLN A 402 16.38 -28.89 -9.08
CA GLN A 402 17.37 -29.52 -9.96
C GLN A 402 18.27 -28.47 -10.59
N VAL A 403 19.51 -28.87 -10.93
CA VAL A 403 20.46 -28.04 -11.68
C VAL A 403 19.83 -27.63 -13.02
N GLY A 404 19.99 -26.36 -13.38
CA GLY A 404 19.45 -25.80 -14.64
C GLY A 404 17.99 -25.33 -14.60
N ILE A 405 17.28 -25.47 -13.48
CA ILE A 405 15.95 -24.86 -13.31
C ILE A 405 16.06 -23.34 -13.14
N ILE A 406 17.01 -22.89 -12.31
CA ILE A 406 17.21 -21.47 -12.03
C ILE A 406 18.25 -20.92 -13.02
N PRO A 407 17.91 -19.91 -13.83
CA PRO A 407 18.87 -19.33 -14.76
C PRO A 407 20.02 -18.59 -14.07
N ASN A 408 21.20 -18.61 -14.68
CA ASN A 408 22.41 -17.91 -14.20
C ASN A 408 22.31 -16.38 -14.19
N SER A 409 21.21 -15.80 -14.66
CA SER A 409 20.91 -14.36 -14.63
C SER A 409 20.19 -13.91 -13.36
N VAL A 410 19.68 -14.84 -12.56
CA VAL A 410 18.86 -14.53 -11.38
C VAL A 410 19.75 -13.90 -10.30
N ALA A 411 19.43 -12.67 -9.94
CA ALA A 411 20.10 -11.88 -8.90
C ALA A 411 19.31 -11.86 -7.58
N ASP A 412 18.00 -12.08 -7.63
CA ASP A 412 17.12 -12.16 -6.46
C ASP A 412 16.26 -13.42 -6.53
N LEU A 413 16.51 -14.35 -5.61
CA LEU A 413 15.79 -15.61 -5.51
C LEU A 413 15.01 -15.66 -4.20
N THR A 414 13.69 -15.85 -4.32
CA THR A 414 12.84 -16.18 -3.18
C THR A 414 12.41 -17.64 -3.27
N LEU A 415 12.82 -18.41 -2.27
CA LEU A 415 12.46 -19.82 -2.15
C LEU A 415 11.05 -19.98 -1.56
N PRO A 416 10.37 -21.09 -1.88
CA PRO A 416 9.02 -21.38 -1.41
C PRO A 416 8.90 -21.38 0.12
N SER A 417 7.73 -21.02 0.63
CA SER A 417 7.47 -21.05 2.08
C SER A 417 7.65 -22.45 2.67
N GLN A 418 7.24 -23.48 1.92
CA GLN A 418 7.30 -24.89 2.33
C GLN A 418 8.64 -25.57 2.00
N TYR A 419 9.57 -24.91 1.32
CA TYR A 419 10.84 -25.51 0.89
C TYR A 419 11.74 -25.81 2.09
N ASN A 420 12.02 -27.09 2.33
CA ASN A 420 12.91 -27.54 3.39
C ASN A 420 13.95 -28.55 2.90
N HIS A 421 14.55 -28.28 1.74
CA HIS A 421 15.60 -29.11 1.13
C HIS A 421 16.94 -28.35 1.09
N PRO A 422 18.09 -29.04 1.12
CA PRO A 422 19.38 -28.39 0.95
C PRO A 422 19.50 -27.75 -0.45
N LEU A 423 20.18 -26.60 -0.54
CA LEU A 423 20.57 -26.00 -1.82
C LEU A 423 21.90 -26.58 -2.28
N GLN A 424 21.84 -27.72 -2.95
CA GLN A 424 23.01 -28.43 -3.47
C GLN A 424 23.87 -27.57 -4.41
N VAL A 425 25.13 -27.98 -4.56
CA VAL A 425 26.10 -27.38 -5.48
C VAL A 425 25.52 -27.34 -6.90
N GLY A 426 25.62 -26.19 -7.58
CA GLY A 426 25.15 -26.01 -8.96
C GLY A 426 23.69 -25.59 -9.10
N ILE A 427 22.91 -25.52 -8.01
CA ILE A 427 21.53 -25.00 -8.04
C ILE A 427 21.51 -23.47 -7.98
N SER A 428 22.37 -22.88 -7.15
CA SER A 428 22.43 -21.44 -6.93
C SER A 428 23.16 -20.76 -8.10
N PRO A 429 22.56 -19.77 -8.77
CA PRO A 429 23.19 -19.08 -9.89
C PRO A 429 24.36 -18.20 -9.43
N GLU A 430 25.41 -18.09 -10.27
CA GLU A 430 26.61 -17.29 -9.94
C GLU A 430 26.32 -15.80 -9.80
N SER A 431 25.25 -15.29 -10.42
CA SER A 431 24.83 -13.90 -10.31
C SER A 431 24.01 -13.59 -9.06
N LEU A 432 23.75 -14.58 -8.18
CA LEU A 432 22.80 -14.41 -7.07
C LEU A 432 23.32 -13.38 -6.06
N ILE A 433 22.55 -12.33 -5.79
CA ILE A 433 22.88 -11.26 -4.83
C ILE A 433 22.03 -11.40 -3.56
N ARG A 434 20.73 -11.67 -3.73
CA ARG A 434 19.75 -11.79 -2.64
C ARG A 434 19.13 -13.17 -2.63
N LEU A 435 19.14 -13.82 -1.47
CA LEU A 435 18.53 -15.12 -1.24
C LEU A 435 17.57 -15.07 -0.06
N ASN A 436 16.28 -15.27 -0.33
CA ASN A 436 15.23 -15.29 0.68
C ASN A 436 14.75 -16.72 0.91
N PHE A 437 14.94 -17.23 2.12
CA PHE A 437 14.43 -18.53 2.53
C PHE A 437 12.97 -18.44 2.99
N GLY A 438 12.23 -19.52 2.74
CA GLY A 438 10.84 -19.68 3.15
C GLY A 438 10.66 -19.82 4.67
N TYR A 439 9.39 -19.73 5.10
CA TYR A 439 9.03 -19.77 6.52
C TYR A 439 9.43 -21.07 7.24
N TYR A 440 9.32 -22.21 6.54
CA TYR A 440 9.56 -23.53 7.11
C TYR A 440 10.98 -24.08 6.84
N PHE A 441 11.89 -23.25 6.31
CA PHE A 441 13.26 -23.68 6.06
C PHE A 441 13.99 -23.95 7.38
N SER A 442 14.50 -25.17 7.54
CA SER A 442 15.15 -25.66 8.75
C SER A 442 16.37 -26.53 8.46
N GLN A 443 16.97 -26.46 7.26
CA GLN A 443 18.19 -27.21 6.98
C GLN A 443 19.42 -26.47 7.52
N PRO A 444 20.40 -27.18 8.11
CA PRO A 444 21.64 -26.56 8.58
C PRO A 444 22.49 -26.09 7.40
N PHE A 445 23.19 -24.96 7.57
CA PHE A 445 24.21 -24.49 6.62
C PHE A 445 25.50 -25.31 6.77
N ASP A 446 25.49 -26.52 6.24
CA ASP A 446 26.69 -27.35 6.10
C ASP A 446 27.39 -27.02 4.75
N PRO A 447 28.66 -26.58 4.75
CA PRO A 447 29.43 -26.30 3.54
C PRO A 447 29.47 -27.45 2.52
N ASN A 448 29.27 -28.70 2.95
CA ASN A 448 29.25 -29.86 2.06
C ASN A 448 27.90 -30.09 1.38
N THR A 449 26.81 -29.50 1.89
CA THR A 449 25.43 -29.74 1.40
C THR A 449 24.72 -28.49 0.90
N ILE A 450 25.07 -27.30 1.43
CA ILE A 450 24.50 -26.02 1.02
C ILE A 450 25.61 -25.15 0.43
N ASN A 451 25.49 -24.85 -0.87
CA ASN A 451 26.39 -23.92 -1.55
C ASN A 451 25.73 -22.55 -1.71
N ILE A 452 26.25 -21.56 -0.98
CA ILE A 452 25.88 -20.15 -1.13
C ILE A 452 26.96 -19.44 -1.96
N PRO A 453 26.63 -18.96 -3.17
CA PRO A 453 27.59 -18.26 -4.02
C PRO A 453 28.25 -17.07 -3.31
N GLN A 454 29.51 -16.79 -3.66
CA GLN A 454 30.26 -15.67 -3.08
C GLN A 454 29.58 -14.32 -3.36
N SER A 455 28.93 -14.20 -4.52
CA SER A 455 28.14 -13.04 -4.96
C SER A 455 26.98 -12.65 -4.03
N VAL A 456 26.48 -13.60 -3.22
CA VAL A 456 25.35 -13.34 -2.32
C VAL A 456 25.78 -12.36 -1.24
N THR A 457 25.12 -11.20 -1.18
CA THR A 457 25.39 -10.17 -0.15
C THR A 457 24.26 -10.06 0.87
N GLN A 458 23.07 -10.57 0.55
CA GLN A 458 21.90 -10.51 1.44
C GLN A 458 21.21 -11.87 1.52
N ILE A 459 21.01 -12.34 2.75
CA ILE A 459 20.33 -13.58 3.08
C ILE A 459 19.25 -13.25 4.11
N LYS A 460 18.02 -13.66 3.80
CA LYS A 460 16.89 -13.55 4.71
C LYS A 460 16.46 -14.95 5.15
N LEU A 461 16.55 -15.18 6.45
CA LEU A 461 16.10 -16.41 7.10
C LEU A 461 14.75 -16.21 7.81
N PRO A 462 13.97 -17.30 8.01
CA PRO A 462 12.78 -17.26 8.85
C PRO A 462 13.17 -16.92 10.30
N LYS A 463 12.27 -16.24 11.01
CA LYS A 463 12.48 -15.91 12.44
C LYS A 463 12.62 -17.15 13.32
N SER A 464 12.04 -18.25 12.87
CA SER A 464 12.01 -19.57 13.53
C SER A 464 13.18 -20.48 13.12
N TYR A 465 14.18 -19.98 12.39
CA TYR A 465 15.32 -20.81 11.96
C TYR A 465 16.02 -21.44 13.18
N PRO A 466 16.08 -22.79 13.28
CA PRO A 466 16.43 -23.45 14.54
C PRO A 466 17.93 -23.66 14.75
N HIS A 467 18.75 -23.52 13.71
CA HIS A 467 20.17 -23.83 13.78
C HIS A 467 21.03 -22.58 13.99
N LEU A 468 22.23 -22.78 14.56
CA LEU A 468 23.24 -21.74 14.60
C LEU A 468 23.64 -21.34 13.18
N ILE A 469 23.78 -20.04 12.95
CA ILE A 469 24.21 -19.52 11.66
C ILE A 469 25.75 -19.49 11.65
N PRO A 470 26.40 -20.05 10.62
CA PRO A 470 27.86 -20.01 10.53
C PRO A 470 28.41 -18.57 10.54
N PRO A 471 29.55 -18.30 11.20
CA PRO A 471 30.09 -16.95 11.31
C PRO A 471 30.37 -16.23 9.99
N TYR A 472 30.71 -16.98 8.94
CA TYR A 472 30.98 -16.43 7.60
C TYR A 472 29.72 -15.83 6.94
N LEU A 473 28.52 -16.17 7.41
CA LEU A 473 27.25 -15.62 6.91
C LEU A 473 26.76 -14.39 7.69
N TYR A 474 27.30 -14.08 8.87
CA TYR A 474 26.80 -12.99 9.72
C TYR A 474 26.76 -11.63 9.00
N LYS A 475 27.73 -11.35 8.14
CA LYS A 475 27.78 -10.11 7.35
C LYS A 475 26.74 -10.06 6.22
N LYS A 476 26.20 -11.22 5.83
CA LYS A 476 25.21 -11.36 4.76
C LYS A 476 23.77 -11.38 5.28
N LEU A 477 23.54 -11.51 6.58
CA LEU A 477 22.19 -11.57 7.14
C LEU A 477 21.52 -10.19 7.13
N ASP A 478 20.25 -10.16 6.71
CA ASP A 478 19.39 -8.99 6.90
C ASP A 478 19.27 -8.68 8.40
N LYS A 479 19.81 -7.53 8.82
CA LYS A 479 19.64 -7.01 10.18
C LYS A 479 18.20 -6.55 10.34
N LYS A 480 17.40 -7.28 11.11
CA LYS A 480 16.03 -6.88 11.49
C LYS A 480 16.03 -5.90 12.65
#